data_AF-A0A948J1L7-F1
#
_entry.id   AF-A0A948J1L7-F1
#
_cell.length_a   1.000
_cell.length_b   1.000
_cell.length_c   1.000
_cell.angle_alpha   90.00
_cell.angle_beta   90.00
_cell.angle_gamma   90.00
#
_symmetry.space_group_name_H-M   'P 1'
#
loop_
_entity.id
_entity.type
_entity.pdbx_description
1 polymer ?
#
loop_
_entity_poly.entity_id
_entity_poly.type
_entity_poly.pdbx_seq_one_letter_code
_entity_poly.pdbx_strand_id
1 'polypeptide(L)'
;MNISRKNMTYIALGVVVLGVAWYFFMGRTSEIDTITTDSAMPTSEAQTTFLLLAAQLEPISFNPKIINDPRFLQLQDIHTSIVPEAEGRTDPFAPLSGVTSTP
;
A
#
# COMPACT_ATOMS: atom_id res chain seq x y z
N MET A 1 -34.09 41.91 28.71
CA MET A 1 -33.21 42.38 27.63
C MET A 1 -33.99 42.27 26.32
N ASN A 2 -34.52 43.39 25.82
CA ASN A 2 -35.40 43.37 24.65
C ASN A 2 -34.55 43.27 23.39
N ILE A 3 -34.42 42.05 22.86
CA ILE A 3 -33.70 41.81 21.61
C ILE A 3 -34.52 42.41 20.47
N SER A 4 -33.98 43.46 19.85
CA SER A 4 -34.59 44.05 18.66
C SER A 4 -34.56 43.02 17.53
N ARG A 5 -35.54 43.06 16.61
CA ARG A 5 -35.61 42.12 15.47
C ARG A 5 -34.32 42.12 14.63
N LYS A 6 -33.62 43.26 14.55
CA LYS A 6 -32.33 43.39 13.85
C LYS A 6 -31.21 42.66 14.59
N ASN A 7 -31.19 42.74 15.93
CA ASN A 7 -30.21 42.03 16.75
C ASN A 7 -30.46 40.52 16.69
N MET A 8 -31.72 40.10 16.63
CA MET A 8 -32.09 38.69 16.43
C MET A 8 -31.57 38.16 15.08
N THR A 9 -31.69 38.93 14.00
CA THR A 9 -31.19 38.53 12.68
C THR A 9 -29.66 38.44 12.64
N TYR A 10 -28.93 39.33 13.32
CA TYR A 10 -27.47 39.25 13.38
C TYR A 10 -26.98 38.03 14.17
N ILE A 11 -27.66 37.71 15.27
CA ILE A 11 -27.35 36.51 16.07
C ILE A 11 -27.62 35.26 15.25
N ALA A 12 -28.76 35.18 14.57
CA ALA A 12 -29.11 34.05 13.71
C ALA A 12 -28.08 33.86 12.59
N LEU A 13 -27.65 34.94 11.94
CA LEU A 13 -26.62 34.89 10.90
C LEU A 13 -25.27 34.41 11.45
N GLY A 14 -24.88 34.87 12.64
CA GLY A 14 -23.64 34.45 13.30
C GLY A 14 -23.61 32.95 13.61
N VAL A 15 -24.73 32.39 14.07
CA VAL A 15 -24.85 30.94 14.34
C VAL A 15 -24.74 30.13 13.05
N VAL A 16 -25.36 30.59 11.96
CA VAL A 16 -25.28 29.91 10.65
C VAL A 16 -23.84 29.90 10.14
N VAL A 17 -23.13 31.04 10.21
CA VAL A 17 -21.73 31.14 9.76
C VAL A 17 -20.81 30.25 10.60
N LEU A 18 -21.00 30.23 11.92
CA LEU A 18 -20.24 29.33 12.81
C LEU A 18 -20.52 27.85 12.51
N GLY A 19 -21.78 27.48 12.25
CA GLY A 19 -22.14 26.12 11.88
C GLY A 19 -21.51 25.67 10.56
N VAL A 20 -21.50 26.55 9.55
CA VAL A 20 -20.84 26.27 8.26
C VAL A 20 -19.33 26.17 8.45
N ALA A 21 -18.70 27.09 9.19
CA ALA A 21 -17.27 27.05 9.47
C ALA A 21 -16.88 25.77 10.23
N TRP A 22 -17.67 25.36 11.22
CA TRP A 22 -17.48 24.11 11.94
C TRP A 22 -17.61 22.89 11.03
N TYR A 23 -18.63 22.86 10.17
CA TYR A 23 -18.84 21.78 9.21
C TYR A 23 -17.66 21.64 8.23
N PHE A 24 -17.16 22.76 7.70
CA PHE A 24 -15.98 22.73 6.83
C PHE A 24 -14.68 22.41 7.58
N PHE A 25 -14.58 22.74 8.87
CA PHE A 25 -13.42 22.39 9.69
C PHE A 25 -13.43 20.88 10.04
N MET A 26 -14.59 20.32 10.38
CA MET A 26 -14.75 18.90 10.70
C MET A 26 -14.73 18.01 9.45
N GLY A 27 -15.29 18.47 8.32
CA GLY A 27 -15.25 17.77 7.04
C GLY A 27 -13.89 17.76 6.36
N ARG A 28 -12.90 18.48 6.91
CA ARG A 28 -11.49 18.45 6.50
C ARG A 28 -10.64 17.51 7.35
N THR A 29 -11.22 16.57 8.09
CA THR A 29 -10.45 15.37 8.43
C THR A 29 -10.21 14.65 7.12
N SER A 30 -9.07 14.95 6.49
CA SER A 30 -8.57 14.22 5.34
C SER A 30 -8.78 12.74 5.62
N GLU A 31 -9.34 12.02 4.65
CA GLU A 31 -9.16 10.58 4.53
C GLU A 31 -7.66 10.33 4.45
N ILE A 32 -6.99 10.31 5.61
CA ILE A 32 -5.80 9.51 5.78
C ILE A 32 -6.40 8.11 5.73
N ASP A 33 -6.07 7.35 4.68
CA ASP A 33 -6.26 5.90 4.59
C ASP A 33 -5.64 5.26 5.85
N THR A 34 -6.39 5.33 6.93
CA THR A 34 -6.01 4.84 8.23
C THR A 34 -6.48 3.42 8.23
N ILE A 35 -5.54 2.48 8.37
CA ILE A 35 -5.84 1.06 8.50
C ILE A 35 -6.78 0.89 9.71
N THR A 36 -8.09 0.81 9.45
CA THR A 36 -9.09 0.59 10.49
C THR A 36 -9.12 -0.89 10.83
N THR A 37 -8.66 -1.24 12.03
CA THR A 37 -8.96 -2.55 12.64
C THR A 37 -10.40 -2.51 13.16
N ASP A 38 -11.20 -3.51 12.80
CA ASP A 38 -12.49 -3.76 13.44
C ASP A 38 -12.26 -3.99 14.94
N SER A 39 -12.64 -2.99 15.74
CA SER A 39 -12.33 -2.88 17.16
C SER A 39 -13.21 -3.78 18.06
N ALA A 40 -13.33 -5.06 17.71
CA ALA A 40 -14.13 -6.03 18.46
C ALA A 40 -13.31 -7.11 19.19
N MET A 41 -11.97 -7.10 19.09
CA MET A 41 -11.10 -8.09 19.74
C MET A 41 -10.01 -7.45 20.59
N PRO A 42 -9.59 -8.08 21.71
CA PRO A 42 -8.46 -7.60 22.50
C PRO A 42 -7.21 -7.57 21.63
N THR A 43 -6.68 -6.38 21.40
CA THR A 43 -5.47 -6.15 20.61
C THR A 43 -4.28 -6.80 21.31
N SER A 44 -3.67 -7.78 20.67
CA SER A 44 -2.37 -8.30 21.08
C SER A 44 -1.29 -7.23 20.83
N GLU A 45 -0.27 -7.14 21.70
CA GLU A 45 0.90 -6.26 21.51
C GLU A 45 1.58 -6.45 20.12
N ALA A 46 1.49 -7.66 19.57
CA ALA A 46 1.98 -7.95 18.23
C ALA A 46 1.15 -7.27 17.12
N GLN A 47 -0.17 -7.15 17.31
CA GLN A 47 -1.08 -6.52 16.35
C GLN A 47 -0.88 -5.01 16.30
N THR A 48 -0.72 -4.37 17.46
CA THR A 48 -0.40 -2.93 17.54
C THR A 48 0.95 -2.62 16.92
N THR A 49 1.96 -3.45 17.17
CA THR A 49 3.30 -3.31 16.58
C THR A 49 3.25 -3.45 15.05
N PHE A 50 2.50 -4.45 14.55
CA PHE A 50 2.33 -4.65 13.11
C PHE A 50 1.61 -3.48 12.44
N LEU A 51 0.51 -2.99 13.04
CA LEU A 51 -0.26 -1.89 12.47
C LEU A 51 0.55 -0.58 12.46
N LEU A 52 1.36 -0.35 13.50
CA LEU A 52 2.30 0.78 13.54
C LEU A 52 3.38 0.68 12.46
N LEU A 53 3.94 -0.51 12.22
CA LEU A 53 4.91 -0.72 11.16
C LEU A 53 4.29 -0.58 9.76
N ALA A 54 3.08 -1.11 9.57
CA ALA A 54 2.35 -0.96 8.32
C ALA A 54 1.97 0.51 8.05
N ALA A 55 1.61 1.27 9.07
CA ALA A 55 1.33 2.70 8.96
C ALA A 55 2.59 3.55 8.67
N GLN A 56 3.79 3.02 8.96
CA GLN A 56 5.06 3.65 8.61
C GLN A 56 5.49 3.39 7.16
N LEU A 57 4.87 2.42 6.48
CA LEU A 57 5.12 2.22 5.05
C LEU A 57 4.47 3.38 4.30
N GLU A 58 5.32 4.30 3.82
CA GLU A 58 4.87 5.38 2.94
C GLU A 58 4.18 4.75 1.72
N PRO A 59 2.97 5.19 1.34
CA PRO A 59 2.31 4.68 0.17
C PRO A 59 3.23 4.89 -1.04
N ILE A 60 3.67 3.78 -1.64
CA ILE A 60 4.54 3.81 -2.82
C ILE A 60 3.74 4.47 -3.94
N SER A 61 4.02 5.75 -4.20
CA SER A 61 3.42 6.47 -5.30
C SER A 61 4.06 6.00 -6.60
N PHE A 62 3.37 5.12 -7.30
CA PHE A 62 3.79 4.69 -8.63
C PHE A 62 3.52 5.84 -9.63
N ASN A 63 4.58 6.35 -10.27
CA ASN A 63 4.44 7.36 -11.31
C ASN A 63 4.21 6.70 -12.68
N PRO A 64 2.97 6.71 -13.23
CA PRO A 64 2.68 6.06 -14.49
C PRO A 64 3.32 6.76 -15.69
N LYS A 65 3.92 7.96 -15.53
CA LYS A 65 4.58 8.66 -16.64
C LYS A 65 5.81 7.92 -17.16
N ILE A 66 6.47 7.12 -16.32
CA ILE A 66 7.67 6.36 -16.70
C ILE A 66 7.31 5.27 -17.71
N ILE A 67 6.23 4.51 -17.46
CA ILE A 67 5.79 3.43 -18.36
C ILE A 67 5.05 3.94 -19.61
N ASN A 68 4.55 5.18 -19.59
CA ASN A 68 3.87 5.81 -20.73
C ASN A 68 4.82 6.59 -21.65
N ASP A 69 6.11 6.66 -21.33
CA ASP A 69 7.09 7.32 -22.19
C ASP A 69 7.28 6.49 -23.48
N PRO A 70 7.18 7.11 -24.68
CA PRO A 70 7.31 6.42 -25.96
C PRO A 70 8.55 5.54 -26.09
N ARG A 71 9.63 5.86 -25.37
CA ARG A 71 10.86 5.05 -25.33
C ARG A 71 10.65 3.69 -24.67
N PHE A 72 9.78 3.61 -23.66
CA PHE A 72 9.43 2.34 -23.00
C PHE A 72 8.37 1.56 -23.78
N LEU A 73 7.50 2.24 -24.54
CA LEU A 73 6.54 1.60 -25.44
C LEU A 73 7.20 0.96 -26.68
N GLN A 74 8.42 1.39 -27.02
CA GLN A 74 9.21 0.87 -28.13
C GLN A 74 10.23 -0.20 -27.71
N LEU A 75 10.32 -0.54 -26.42
CA LEU A 75 11.22 -1.60 -25.96
C LEU A 75 10.72 -2.94 -26.51
N GLN A 76 11.55 -3.54 -27.35
CA GLN A 76 11.33 -4.89 -27.83
C GLN A 76 11.91 -5.87 -26.81
N ASP A 77 11.14 -6.89 -26.47
CA ASP A 77 11.63 -8.00 -25.69
C ASP A 77 12.72 -8.75 -26.49
N ILE A 78 13.93 -8.85 -25.90
CA ILE A 78 15.09 -9.57 -26.46
C ILE A 78 15.34 -10.90 -25.75
N HIS A 79 14.42 -11.34 -24.89
CA HIS A 79 14.54 -12.62 -24.22
C HIS A 79 14.58 -13.75 -25.27
N THR A 80 15.64 -14.55 -25.21
CA THR A 80 15.70 -15.83 -25.89
C THR A 80 15.15 -16.89 -24.96
N SER A 81 14.14 -17.64 -25.42
CA SER A 81 13.61 -18.76 -24.65
C SER A 81 14.69 -19.83 -24.56
N ILE A 82 15.20 -20.07 -23.36
CA ILE A 82 16.10 -21.20 -23.11
C ILE A 82 15.22 -22.44 -23.00
N VAL A 83 15.30 -23.31 -24.01
CA VAL A 83 14.68 -24.64 -23.92
C VAL A 83 15.45 -25.43 -22.87
N PRO A 84 14.78 -25.99 -21.84
CA PRO A 84 15.44 -26.88 -20.90
C PRO A 84 16.09 -28.04 -21.65
N GLU A 85 17.39 -28.24 -21.45
CA GLU A 85 18.06 -29.44 -21.95
C GLU A 85 17.51 -30.65 -21.18
N ALA A 86 17.30 -31.76 -21.89
CA ALA A 86 17.01 -33.03 -21.23
C ALA A 86 18.13 -33.34 -20.23
N GLU A 87 17.78 -34.04 -19.14
CA GLU A 87 18.75 -34.50 -18.14
C GLU A 87 20.00 -35.05 -18.85
N GLY A 88 21.17 -34.54 -18.43
CA GLY A 88 22.43 -34.79 -19.12
C GLY A 88 22.71 -36.28 -19.33
N ARG A 89 23.66 -36.58 -20.22
CA ARG A 89 24.12 -37.96 -20.43
C ARG A 89 24.54 -38.58 -19.09
N THR A 90 24.17 -39.83 -18.85
CA THR A 90 24.73 -40.62 -17.75
C THR A 90 26.25 -40.49 -17.77
N ASP A 91 26.84 -40.09 -16.64
CA ASP A 91 28.27 -39.86 -16.52
C ASP A 91 29.04 -41.16 -16.86
N PRO A 92 29.82 -41.20 -17.95
CA PRO A 92 30.56 -42.39 -18.34
C PRO A 92 31.71 -42.71 -17.38
N PHE A 93 32.04 -41.80 -16.46
CA PHE A 93 33.02 -41.96 -15.40
C PHE A 93 32.37 -42.17 -14.02
N ALA A 94 31.03 -42.31 -13.95
CA ALA A 94 30.37 -42.62 -12.70
C ALA A 94 30.98 -43.91 -12.11
N PRO A 95 31.43 -43.89 -10.85
CA PRO A 95 32.01 -45.08 -10.24
C PRO A 95 30.95 -46.18 -10.23
N LEU A 96 31.32 -47.34 -10.75
CA LEU A 96 30.48 -48.54 -10.67
C LEU A 96 30.23 -48.80 -9.18
N SER A 97 28.97 -48.76 -8.77
CA SER A 97 28.56 -49.14 -7.41
C SER A 97 28.85 -50.63 -7.24
N GLY A 98 30.03 -50.96 -6.72
CA GLY A 98 30.44 -52.35 -6.46
C GLY A 98 31.92 -52.69 -6.66
N VAL A 99 32.76 -51.82 -7.22
CA VAL A 99 34.21 -52.11 -7.26
C VAL A 99 34.89 -51.42 -6.09
N THR A 100 34.75 -52.02 -4.91
CA THR A 100 35.71 -51.80 -3.83
C THR A 100 37.04 -52.34 -4.33
N SER A 101 37.97 -51.45 -4.71
CA SER A 101 39.36 -51.80 -4.93
C SER A 101 39.95 -52.24 -3.60
N THR A 102 39.84 -53.53 -3.30
CA THR A 102 40.56 -54.14 -2.19
C THR A 102 42.05 -54.14 -2.57
N PRO A 103 42.94 -53.57 -1.73
CA PRO A 103 44.36 -53.45 -1.99
C PRO A 103 45.10 -54.80 -2.05
#